data_AF-A0A952KGN6-F1
#
_entry.id   AF-A0A952KGN6-F1
#
_cell.length_a   1.000
_cell.length_b   1.000
_cell.length_c   1.000
_cell.angle_alpha   90.00
_cell.angle_beta   90.00
_cell.angle_gamma   90.00
#
_symmetry.space_group_name_H-M   'P 1'
#
loop_
_entity.id
_entity.type
_entity.pdbx_description
1 polymer ?
#
loop_
_entity_poly.entity_id
_entity_poly.type
_entity_poly.pdbx_seq_one_letter_code
_entity_poly.pdbx_strand_id
1 'polypeptide(L)'
;MTHMSDEPFDKRVTPFKDGVTDQAHEGLVRARSYVVGEVLSCYDASAPILSQPEQGAEQWDQLLLGERFKVIERKHDFYWGQALRDGYVGYVPVSAFRNDWYLPTHYVSTLRTYVFAGPNLKSSILTALSLNALVSVTRYENGYAHINDMGWVFANHLSAFDTFADDFVTVAESYVNAPYQWGGRESIGLDCSGLLQQALYASGYGCPRDSDMQMKLGLPLTIENDLKGLQRGDLVFWKGHVAIMVDDAHIVHANAHHMKVAVEPLADAVSRIDACGSGMPTAFRRL
;
A
#
# COMPACT_ATOMS: atom_id res chain seq x y z
N MET A 1 2.99 30.28 -26.79
CA MET A 1 3.46 29.32 -25.77
C MET A 1 2.52 29.46 -24.58
N THR A 2 1.42 28.71 -24.61
CA THR A 2 0.46 28.62 -23.52
C THR A 2 0.93 27.50 -22.60
N HIS A 3 1.11 27.82 -21.31
CA HIS A 3 1.36 26.84 -20.27
C HIS A 3 0.26 25.78 -20.28
N MET A 4 0.62 24.53 -20.62
CA MET A 4 -0.21 23.35 -20.42
C MET A 4 -0.09 22.97 -18.94
N SER A 5 -1.02 23.42 -18.11
CA SER A 5 -1.04 23.08 -16.68
C SER A 5 -2.47 22.82 -16.18
N ASP A 6 -3.16 21.87 -16.81
CA ASP A 6 -4.30 21.16 -16.23
C ASP A 6 -4.49 19.88 -17.05
N GLU A 7 -3.80 18.80 -16.67
CA GLU A 7 -4.10 17.48 -17.22
C GLU A 7 -5.46 17.03 -16.68
N PRO A 8 -6.42 16.62 -17.52
CA PRO A 8 -7.80 16.34 -17.10
C PRO A 8 -7.96 15.02 -16.31
N PHE A 9 -6.85 14.41 -15.88
CA PHE A 9 -6.81 13.10 -15.24
C PHE A 9 -5.92 13.15 -14.00
N ASP A 10 -6.17 12.25 -13.04
CA ASP A 10 -5.33 12.13 -11.86
C ASP A 10 -4.01 11.42 -12.22
N LYS A 11 -2.92 12.19 -12.22
CA LYS A 11 -1.56 11.71 -12.55
C LYS A 11 -1.07 10.57 -11.67
N ARG A 12 -1.66 10.39 -10.49
CA ARG A 12 -1.28 9.32 -9.54
C ARG A 12 -1.77 7.96 -10.00
N VAL A 13 -2.81 7.89 -10.82
CA VAL A 13 -3.40 6.62 -11.30
C VAL A 13 -3.53 6.54 -12.82
N THR A 14 -3.21 7.63 -13.51
CA THR A 14 -3.20 7.70 -14.98
C THR A 14 -1.76 7.89 -15.44
N PRO A 15 -1.09 6.85 -15.98
CA PRO A 15 0.28 7.00 -16.46
C PRO A 15 0.34 7.82 -17.74
N PHE A 16 0.35 9.14 -17.60
CA PHE A 16 0.53 10.10 -18.68
C PHE A 16 1.63 11.07 -18.30
N LYS A 17 2.63 11.23 -19.17
CA LYS A 17 3.77 12.13 -18.94
C LYS A 17 4.37 12.56 -20.27
N ASP A 18 4.58 13.85 -20.47
CA ASP A 18 5.23 14.42 -21.65
C ASP A 18 4.63 13.93 -23.00
N GLY A 19 3.31 13.72 -23.02
CA GLY A 19 2.58 13.21 -24.17
C GLY A 19 2.83 11.72 -24.48
N VAL A 20 3.39 10.96 -23.54
CA VAL A 20 3.58 9.51 -23.61
C VAL A 20 2.65 8.86 -22.59
N THR A 21 2.03 7.76 -22.98
CA THR A 21 1.14 6.98 -22.10
C THR A 21 1.15 5.51 -22.47
N ASP A 22 0.48 4.70 -21.66
CA ASP A 22 0.32 3.26 -21.90
C ASP A 22 -0.53 2.96 -23.13
N GLN A 23 -0.24 1.86 -23.82
CA GLN A 23 -1.02 1.39 -24.97
C GLN A 23 -2.51 1.22 -24.67
N ALA A 24 -2.87 0.85 -23.43
CA ALA A 24 -4.28 0.70 -23.04
C ALA A 24 -5.09 1.99 -23.09
N HIS A 25 -4.44 3.16 -23.19
CA HIS A 25 -5.11 4.46 -23.31
C HIS A 25 -5.29 4.93 -24.76
N GLU A 26 -4.89 4.13 -25.76
CA GLU A 26 -5.12 4.48 -27.16
C GLU A 26 -6.61 4.69 -27.46
N GLY A 27 -6.95 5.86 -27.98
CA GLY A 27 -8.34 6.26 -28.23
C GLY A 27 -9.10 6.78 -27.00
N LEU A 28 -8.53 6.70 -25.79
CA LEU A 28 -9.11 7.20 -24.54
C LEU A 28 -8.43 8.50 -24.06
N VAL A 29 -7.11 8.59 -24.21
CA VAL A 29 -6.31 9.75 -23.80
C VAL A 29 -5.52 10.26 -24.99
N ARG A 30 -5.64 11.56 -25.33
CA ARG A 30 -4.88 12.15 -26.44
C ARG A 30 -3.39 12.25 -26.08
N ALA A 31 -2.58 11.34 -26.62
CA ALA A 31 -1.14 11.32 -26.46
C ALA A 31 -0.40 11.47 -27.81
N ARG A 32 0.88 11.88 -27.74
CA ARG A 32 1.81 11.88 -28.89
C ARG A 32 2.28 10.45 -29.21
N SER A 33 2.41 9.61 -28.19
CA SER A 33 2.85 8.22 -28.33
C SER A 33 2.18 7.33 -27.28
N TYR A 34 1.84 6.12 -27.71
CA TYR A 34 1.34 5.05 -26.86
C TYR A 34 2.40 3.95 -26.83
N VAL A 35 2.72 3.46 -25.64
CA VAL A 35 3.81 2.51 -25.41
C VAL A 35 3.26 1.22 -24.84
N VAL A 36 3.65 0.09 -25.43
CA VAL A 36 3.42 -1.24 -24.83
C VAL A 36 4.41 -1.39 -23.68
N GLY A 37 3.94 -1.18 -22.45
CA GLY A 37 4.77 -1.28 -21.25
C GLY A 37 5.24 -2.71 -20.97
N GLU A 38 6.42 -2.84 -20.37
CA GLU A 38 6.97 -4.11 -19.93
C GLU A 38 6.62 -4.33 -18.45
N VAL A 39 6.13 -5.52 -18.10
CA VAL A 39 5.75 -5.81 -16.72
C VAL A 39 6.86 -6.58 -16.01
N LEU A 40 7.46 -5.93 -15.02
CA LEU A 40 8.49 -6.48 -14.14
C LEU A 40 7.90 -6.79 -12.75
N SER A 41 8.67 -7.51 -11.93
CA SER A 41 8.28 -7.84 -10.56
C SER A 41 9.29 -7.29 -9.56
N CYS A 42 8.78 -6.73 -8.46
CA CYS A 42 9.60 -6.30 -7.34
C CYS A 42 10.25 -7.53 -6.69
N TYR A 43 11.58 -7.50 -6.57
CA TYR A 43 12.38 -8.58 -5.98
C TYR A 43 12.96 -8.18 -4.61
N ASP A 44 13.07 -6.88 -4.33
CA ASP A 44 13.40 -6.40 -2.98
C ASP A 44 12.20 -6.64 -2.04
N ALA A 45 12.46 -6.68 -0.73
CA ALA A 45 11.40 -6.82 0.27
C ALA A 45 10.36 -5.70 0.14
N SER A 46 10.84 -4.49 -0.17
CA SER A 46 10.06 -3.35 -0.60
C SER A 46 10.87 -2.45 -1.52
N ALA A 47 10.18 -1.61 -2.29
CA ALA A 47 10.78 -0.57 -3.11
C ALA A 47 9.91 0.69 -3.13
N PRO A 48 10.47 1.90 -3.03
CA PRO A 48 9.68 3.12 -3.05
C PRO A 48 9.17 3.42 -4.46
N ILE A 49 7.96 3.97 -4.53
CA ILE A 49 7.43 4.71 -5.66
C ILE A 49 7.59 6.19 -5.34
N LEU A 50 8.45 6.85 -6.09
CA LEU A 50 8.91 8.22 -5.87
C LEU A 50 8.22 9.21 -6.82
N SER A 51 8.13 10.45 -6.36
CA SER A 51 7.65 11.60 -7.13
C SER A 51 8.55 11.98 -8.31
N GLN A 52 9.86 11.74 -8.17
CA GLN A 52 10.91 12.11 -9.13
C GLN A 52 11.99 11.02 -9.22
N PRO A 53 12.75 10.92 -10.33
CA PRO A 53 13.78 9.90 -10.53
C PRO A 53 15.10 10.30 -9.83
N GLU A 54 15.06 10.50 -8.52
CA GLU A 54 16.23 10.81 -7.70
C GLU A 54 16.11 10.19 -6.31
N GLN A 55 17.25 9.83 -5.70
CA GLN A 55 17.28 9.06 -4.45
C GLN A 55 16.65 9.78 -3.25
N GLY A 56 16.60 11.13 -3.27
CA GLY A 56 16.02 11.95 -2.21
C GLY A 56 14.61 12.46 -2.49
N ALA A 57 13.98 12.01 -3.58
CA ALA A 57 12.63 12.44 -3.94
C ALA A 57 11.61 12.01 -2.87
N GLU A 58 10.52 12.76 -2.78
CA GLU A 58 9.39 12.38 -1.95
C GLU A 58 8.87 10.99 -2.37
N GLN A 59 8.74 10.10 -1.40
CA GLN A 59 8.06 8.82 -1.57
C GLN A 59 6.54 9.03 -1.52
N TRP A 60 5.85 8.56 -2.55
CA TRP A 60 4.39 8.57 -2.59
C TRP A 60 3.81 7.21 -2.20
N ASP A 61 4.49 6.12 -2.53
CA ASP A 61 4.02 4.76 -2.27
C ASP A 61 5.18 3.76 -2.16
N GLN A 62 4.91 2.47 -1.92
CA GLN A 62 5.85 1.36 -1.97
C GLN A 62 5.27 0.17 -2.73
N LEU A 63 6.13 -0.52 -3.46
CA LEU A 63 5.91 -1.91 -3.87
C LEU A 63 6.40 -2.83 -2.77
N LEU A 64 5.69 -3.94 -2.53
CA LEU A 64 6.19 -5.07 -1.74
C LEU A 64 6.74 -6.17 -2.64
N LEU A 65 7.54 -7.09 -2.08
CA LEU A 65 8.04 -8.27 -2.80
C LEU A 65 6.92 -8.95 -3.61
N GLY A 66 7.22 -9.27 -4.87
CA GLY A 66 6.33 -10.00 -5.78
C GLY A 66 5.23 -9.14 -6.40
N GLU A 67 5.03 -7.89 -5.96
CA GLU A 67 4.16 -6.96 -6.66
C GLU A 67 4.72 -6.60 -8.04
N ARG A 68 3.82 -6.38 -8.99
CA ARG A 68 4.16 -6.16 -10.40
C ARG A 68 4.07 -4.69 -10.77
N PHE A 69 5.00 -4.25 -11.60
CA PHE A 69 5.10 -2.88 -12.08
C PHE A 69 5.22 -2.86 -13.60
N LYS A 70 4.37 -2.10 -14.26
CA LYS A 70 4.39 -1.89 -15.71
C LYS A 70 5.25 -0.68 -16.03
N VAL A 71 6.43 -0.94 -16.56
CA VAL A 71 7.42 0.06 -16.99
C VAL A 71 6.96 0.67 -18.31
N ILE A 72 6.84 1.99 -18.35
CA ILE A 72 6.46 2.76 -19.54
C ILE A 72 7.66 3.55 -20.06
N GLU A 73 8.50 4.06 -19.16
CA GLU A 73 9.73 4.78 -19.51
C GLU A 73 10.90 4.29 -18.66
N ARG A 74 12.08 4.17 -19.27
CA ARG A 74 13.34 3.79 -18.60
C ARG A 74 14.26 5.01 -18.58
N LYS A 75 14.71 5.43 -17.39
CA LYS A 75 15.56 6.61 -17.21
C LYS A 75 16.69 6.33 -16.21
N HIS A 76 17.89 6.05 -16.73
CA HIS A 76 19.07 5.70 -15.92
C HIS A 76 18.73 4.64 -14.85
N ASP A 77 18.81 5.02 -13.58
CA ASP A 77 18.62 4.16 -12.41
C ASP A 77 17.15 4.06 -11.97
N PHE A 78 16.22 4.63 -12.73
CA PHE A 78 14.79 4.60 -12.44
C PHE A 78 13.94 4.09 -13.61
N TYR A 79 12.90 3.36 -13.30
CA TYR A 79 11.75 3.16 -14.18
C TYR A 79 10.65 4.13 -13.81
N TRP A 80 9.92 4.63 -14.81
CA TRP A 80 8.65 5.31 -14.62
C TRP A 80 7.54 4.46 -15.22
N GLY A 81 6.43 4.38 -14.51
CA GLY A 81 5.35 3.47 -14.88
C GLY A 81 4.29 3.36 -13.81
N GLN A 82 3.64 2.20 -13.76
CA GLN A 82 2.44 1.99 -12.95
C GLN A 82 2.50 0.67 -12.17
N ALA A 83 2.24 0.73 -10.87
CA ALA A 83 2.01 -0.44 -10.03
C ALA A 83 0.70 -1.12 -10.43
N LEU A 84 0.74 -2.44 -10.66
CA LEU A 84 -0.44 -3.17 -11.12
C LEU A 84 -1.45 -3.48 -9.99
N ARG A 85 -1.04 -3.34 -8.72
CA ARG A 85 -1.87 -3.73 -7.57
C ARG A 85 -2.97 -2.70 -7.26
N ASP A 86 -2.62 -1.42 -7.28
CA ASP A 86 -3.51 -0.28 -7.00
C ASP A 86 -3.59 0.73 -8.15
N GLY A 87 -2.79 0.54 -9.21
CA GLY A 87 -2.71 1.46 -10.33
C GLY A 87 -1.84 2.68 -10.07
N TYR A 88 -1.06 2.73 -8.98
CA TYR A 88 -0.30 3.93 -8.61
C TYR A 88 0.88 4.19 -9.55
N VAL A 89 1.10 5.46 -9.90
CA VAL A 89 2.08 5.90 -10.91
C VAL A 89 3.22 6.65 -10.25
N GLY A 90 4.45 6.36 -10.67
CA GLY A 90 5.63 7.08 -10.20
C GLY A 90 6.95 6.47 -10.68
N TYR A 91 8.03 6.84 -10.00
CA TYR A 91 9.38 6.36 -10.31
C TYR A 91 9.82 5.29 -9.32
N VAL A 92 10.42 4.21 -9.80
CA VAL A 92 10.92 3.10 -8.97
C VAL A 92 12.39 2.82 -9.30
N PRO A 93 13.24 2.49 -8.31
CA PRO A 93 14.64 2.15 -8.56
C PRO A 93 14.77 0.88 -9.40
N VAL A 94 15.62 0.90 -10.43
CA VAL A 94 15.88 -0.27 -11.29
C VAL A 94 16.42 -1.46 -10.51
N SER A 95 17.22 -1.20 -9.47
CA SER A 95 17.84 -2.23 -8.64
C SER A 95 16.85 -3.15 -7.95
N ALA A 96 15.61 -2.67 -7.72
CA ALA A 96 14.56 -3.42 -7.04
C ALA A 96 13.89 -4.50 -7.90
N PHE A 97 14.19 -4.56 -9.19
CA PHE A 97 13.53 -5.46 -10.13
C PHE A 97 14.48 -6.54 -10.65
N ARG A 98 13.89 -7.70 -10.98
CA ARG A 98 14.55 -8.77 -11.73
C ARG A 98 13.63 -9.18 -12.89
N ASN A 99 14.23 -9.74 -13.94
CA ASN A 99 13.47 -10.26 -15.09
C ASN A 99 12.77 -11.58 -14.74
N ASP A 100 13.32 -12.33 -13.79
CA ASP A 100 12.70 -13.55 -13.30
C ASP A 100 11.42 -13.18 -12.54
N TRP A 101 10.31 -13.72 -13.04
CA TRP A 101 9.00 -13.57 -12.41
C TRP A 101 8.46 -14.94 -12.04
N TYR A 102 7.93 -15.02 -10.82
CA TYR A 102 7.19 -16.18 -10.35
C TYR A 102 5.72 -15.83 -10.24
N LEU A 103 4.86 -16.73 -10.72
CA LEU A 103 3.43 -16.62 -10.45
C LEU A 103 3.21 -16.79 -8.93
N PRO A 104 2.67 -15.78 -8.21
CA PRO A 104 2.42 -15.94 -6.79
C PRO A 104 1.41 -17.05 -6.55
N THR A 105 1.70 -17.90 -5.56
CA THR A 105 0.77 -18.92 -5.07
C THR A 105 0.26 -18.59 -3.67
N HIS A 106 1.00 -17.75 -2.92
CA HIS A 106 0.70 -17.37 -1.56
C HIS A 106 1.02 -15.89 -1.33
N TYR A 107 0.54 -15.38 -0.21
CA TYR A 107 0.97 -14.10 0.36
C TYR A 107 1.41 -14.29 1.81
N VAL A 108 2.24 -13.38 2.32
CA VAL A 108 2.57 -13.32 3.75
C VAL A 108 1.34 -12.86 4.52
N SER A 109 0.82 -13.71 5.41
CA SER A 109 -0.43 -13.50 6.15
C SER A 109 -0.24 -13.14 7.63
N THR A 110 1.01 -13.05 8.08
CA THR A 110 1.39 -12.45 9.36
C THR A 110 1.94 -11.04 9.15
N LEU A 111 1.97 -10.21 10.21
CA LEU A 111 2.46 -8.85 10.13
C LEU A 111 3.89 -8.78 9.53
N ARG A 112 4.78 -9.67 9.97
CA ARG A 112 6.16 -9.76 9.46
C ARG A 112 6.70 -11.18 9.60
N THR A 113 7.49 -11.62 8.62
CA THR A 113 8.21 -12.89 8.68
C THR A 113 9.66 -12.74 8.22
N TYR A 114 10.50 -13.72 8.55
CA TYR A 114 11.86 -13.83 8.05
C TYR A 114 11.94 -14.83 6.90
N VAL A 115 12.86 -14.56 5.98
CA VAL A 115 13.35 -15.52 5.00
C VAL A 115 14.67 -16.08 5.52
N PHE A 116 14.71 -17.38 5.76
CA PHE A 116 15.85 -18.12 6.28
C PHE A 116 16.66 -18.76 5.14
N ALA A 117 17.97 -18.88 5.32
CA ALA A 117 18.85 -19.56 4.37
C ALA A 117 18.59 -21.09 4.28
N GLY A 118 17.98 -21.68 5.31
CA GLY A 118 17.62 -23.09 5.36
C GLY A 118 16.35 -23.32 6.20
N PRO A 119 15.68 -24.48 6.07
CA PRO A 119 14.38 -24.77 6.68
C PRO A 119 14.50 -25.11 8.17
N ASN A 120 15.04 -24.19 8.96
CA ASN A 120 15.31 -24.35 10.38
C ASN A 120 15.49 -22.99 11.07
N LEU A 121 15.00 -22.87 12.31
CA LEU A 121 14.99 -21.61 13.08
C LEU A 121 16.37 -21.04 13.40
N LYS A 122 17.43 -21.86 13.35
CA LYS A 122 18.82 -21.42 13.62
C LYS A 122 19.58 -21.01 12.36
N SER A 123 18.96 -21.13 11.18
CA SER A 123 19.57 -20.70 9.92
C SER A 123 19.71 -19.18 9.88
N SER A 124 20.69 -18.68 9.16
CA SER A 124 20.86 -17.23 8.95
C SER A 124 19.62 -16.62 8.30
N ILE A 125 19.28 -15.41 8.71
CA ILE A 125 18.21 -14.61 8.11
C ILE A 125 18.77 -13.90 6.89
N LEU A 126 18.09 -14.02 5.75
CA LEU A 126 18.44 -13.37 4.49
C LEU A 126 17.77 -12.01 4.35
N THR A 127 16.48 -11.94 4.69
CA THR A 127 15.68 -10.71 4.68
C THR A 127 14.42 -10.88 5.55
N ALA A 128 13.65 -9.82 5.72
CA ALA A 128 12.32 -9.84 6.31
C ALA A 128 11.27 -9.41 5.27
N LEU A 129 10.10 -10.02 5.33
CA LEU A 129 8.96 -9.69 4.47
C LEU A 129 7.80 -9.19 5.31
N SER A 130 7.07 -8.23 4.77
CA SER A 130 5.87 -7.65 5.40
C SER A 130 4.61 -8.42 4.99
N LEU A 131 3.56 -8.30 5.79
CA LEU A 131 2.19 -8.66 5.41
C LEU A 131 1.89 -8.25 3.96
N ASN A 132 1.14 -9.07 3.24
CA ASN A 132 0.73 -8.87 1.85
C ASN A 132 1.84 -8.97 0.79
N ALA A 133 3.11 -9.23 1.15
CA ALA A 133 4.13 -9.60 0.18
C ALA A 133 3.71 -10.89 -0.55
N LEU A 134 3.92 -10.93 -1.87
CA LEU A 134 3.49 -12.02 -2.74
C LEU A 134 4.65 -12.98 -3.02
N VAL A 135 4.41 -14.28 -2.85
CA VAL A 135 5.43 -15.31 -2.98
C VAL A 135 4.92 -16.52 -3.75
N SER A 136 5.83 -17.21 -4.43
CA SER A 136 5.59 -18.50 -5.07
C SER A 136 6.24 -19.59 -4.22
N VAL A 137 5.42 -20.41 -3.56
CA VAL A 137 5.89 -21.57 -2.81
C VAL A 137 6.18 -22.70 -3.78
N THR A 138 7.41 -23.23 -3.71
CA THR A 138 7.92 -24.28 -4.61
C THR A 138 7.96 -25.66 -3.94
N ARG A 139 8.21 -25.71 -2.63
CA ARG A 139 8.22 -26.95 -1.83
C ARG A 139 8.11 -26.64 -0.33
N TYR A 140 7.80 -27.66 0.45
CA TYR A 140 7.80 -27.62 1.91
C TYR A 140 8.82 -28.59 2.50
N GLU A 141 9.47 -28.19 3.59
CA GLU A 141 10.43 -29.01 4.35
C GLU A 141 10.48 -28.55 5.81
N ASN A 142 10.41 -29.48 6.77
CA ASN A 142 10.53 -29.20 8.21
C ASN A 142 9.61 -28.07 8.75
N GLY A 143 8.43 -27.88 8.18
CA GLY A 143 7.49 -26.81 8.55
C GLY A 143 7.79 -25.44 7.91
N TYR A 144 8.73 -25.38 6.97
CA TYR A 144 9.05 -24.19 6.20
C TYR A 144 8.67 -24.38 4.72
N ALA A 145 8.32 -23.28 4.07
CA ALA A 145 8.03 -23.18 2.65
C ALA A 145 9.21 -22.50 1.93
N HIS A 146 9.72 -23.11 0.87
CA HIS A 146 10.73 -22.48 0.02
C HIS A 146 10.06 -21.55 -1.00
N ILE A 147 10.50 -20.29 -1.06
CA ILE A 147 9.87 -19.23 -1.87
C ILE A 147 10.82 -18.68 -2.94
N ASN A 148 10.31 -18.40 -4.15
CA ASN A 148 10.95 -17.61 -5.23
C ASN A 148 12.45 -17.91 -5.53
N ASP A 149 12.93 -19.11 -5.21
CA ASP A 149 14.36 -19.46 -5.14
C ASP A 149 15.22 -18.53 -4.26
N MET A 150 14.58 -17.82 -3.33
CA MET A 150 15.18 -16.84 -2.42
C MET A 150 15.55 -17.46 -1.06
N GLY A 151 14.73 -18.36 -0.53
CA GLY A 151 14.95 -18.98 0.78
C GLY A 151 13.68 -19.56 1.40
N TRP A 152 13.67 -19.69 2.72
CA TRP A 152 12.65 -20.43 3.46
C TRP A 152 11.86 -19.55 4.42
N VAL A 153 10.53 -19.65 4.40
CA VAL A 153 9.63 -18.94 5.32
C VAL A 153 8.90 -19.97 6.18
N PHE A 154 8.63 -19.69 7.46
CA PHE A 154 7.81 -20.59 8.27
C PHE A 154 6.41 -20.72 7.65
N ALA A 155 5.96 -21.94 7.36
CA ALA A 155 4.83 -22.15 6.44
C ALA A 155 3.53 -21.49 6.94
N ASN A 156 3.29 -21.46 8.25
CA ASN A 156 2.08 -20.86 8.84
C ASN A 156 2.06 -19.32 8.79
N HIS A 157 3.12 -18.68 8.30
CA HIS A 157 3.15 -17.24 8.02
C HIS A 157 2.67 -16.91 6.61
N LEU A 158 2.31 -17.93 5.81
CA LEU A 158 1.83 -17.79 4.44
C LEU A 158 0.39 -18.30 4.35
N SER A 159 -0.41 -17.65 3.52
CA SER A 159 -1.75 -18.11 3.13
C SER A 159 -1.87 -18.15 1.61
N ALA A 160 -2.63 -19.11 1.09
CA ALA A 160 -3.04 -19.12 -0.32
C ALA A 160 -4.14 -18.06 -0.56
N PHE A 161 -4.41 -17.72 -1.82
CA PHE A 161 -5.39 -16.68 -2.20
C PHE A 161 -6.87 -17.09 -2.06
N ASP A 162 -7.15 -18.18 -1.35
CA ASP A 162 -8.49 -18.63 -0.99
C ASP A 162 -8.82 -18.38 0.49
N THR A 163 -7.84 -17.90 1.26
CA THR A 163 -7.93 -17.66 2.69
C THR A 163 -7.57 -16.20 2.96
N PHE A 164 -8.45 -15.46 3.63
CA PHE A 164 -8.25 -14.05 3.98
C PHE A 164 -8.63 -13.81 5.44
N ALA A 165 -8.18 -12.70 6.01
CA ALA A 165 -8.64 -12.27 7.32
C ALA A 165 -10.13 -11.86 7.25
N ASP A 166 -10.93 -12.30 8.23
CA ASP A 166 -12.36 -11.97 8.29
C ASP A 166 -12.61 -10.52 8.74
N ASP A 167 -11.69 -9.95 9.54
CA ASP A 167 -11.79 -8.61 10.10
C ASP A 167 -10.54 -7.78 9.81
N PHE A 168 -10.66 -6.85 8.86
CA PHE A 168 -9.57 -5.94 8.50
C PHE A 168 -9.18 -5.00 9.65
N VAL A 169 -10.09 -4.74 10.58
CA VAL A 169 -9.79 -3.89 11.75
C VAL A 169 -8.82 -4.60 12.69
N THR A 170 -8.96 -5.92 12.88
CA THR A 170 -7.98 -6.72 13.63
C THR A 170 -6.61 -6.71 12.94
N VAL A 171 -6.58 -6.72 11.61
CA VAL A 171 -5.32 -6.56 10.87
C VAL A 171 -4.71 -5.19 11.14
N ALA A 172 -5.48 -4.12 11.08
CA ALA A 172 -4.99 -2.77 11.37
C ALA A 172 -4.47 -2.62 12.81
N GLU A 173 -5.18 -3.19 13.79
CA GLU A 173 -4.77 -3.21 15.20
C GLU A 173 -3.42 -3.92 15.41
N SER A 174 -3.09 -4.92 14.58
CA SER A 174 -1.79 -5.60 14.67
C SER A 174 -0.59 -4.67 14.40
N TYR A 175 -0.80 -3.55 13.71
CA TYR A 175 0.23 -2.55 13.45
C TYR A 175 0.44 -1.56 14.59
N VAL A 176 -0.34 -1.59 15.69
CA VAL A 176 -0.17 -0.64 16.80
C VAL A 176 1.27 -0.59 17.28
N ASN A 177 1.81 0.63 17.38
CA ASN A 177 3.22 0.98 17.60
C ASN A 177 4.17 0.91 16.40
N ALA A 178 3.73 0.49 15.21
CA ALA A 178 4.52 0.66 13.99
C ALA A 178 4.76 2.16 13.75
N PRO A 179 6.01 2.61 13.52
CA PRO A 179 6.33 3.99 13.21
C PRO A 179 5.52 4.56 12.04
N TYR A 180 5.22 5.86 12.11
CA TYR A 180 4.66 6.57 10.96
C TYR A 180 5.75 6.79 9.91
N GLN A 181 5.50 6.35 8.68
CA GLN A 181 6.38 6.59 7.53
C GLN A 181 5.54 7.10 6.36
N TRP A 182 5.79 8.34 5.95
CA TRP A 182 5.17 8.92 4.75
C TRP A 182 5.44 8.06 3.51
N GLY A 183 4.38 7.76 2.76
CA GLY A 183 4.48 6.89 1.59
C GLY A 183 4.62 5.40 1.92
N GLY A 184 4.63 5.00 3.20
CA GLY A 184 4.94 3.63 3.62
C GLY A 184 3.75 2.66 3.63
N ARG A 185 4.04 1.38 3.40
CA ARG A 185 3.13 0.22 3.41
C ARG A 185 3.69 -0.99 4.16
N GLU A 186 4.94 -0.92 4.61
CA GLU A 186 5.61 -2.05 5.23
C GLU A 186 5.21 -2.23 6.70
N SER A 187 5.45 -3.45 7.19
CA SER A 187 5.26 -3.79 8.60
C SER A 187 6.16 -3.01 9.57
N ILE A 188 7.28 -2.45 9.11
CA ILE A 188 8.20 -1.64 9.93
C ILE A 188 7.78 -0.17 10.01
N GLY A 189 6.90 0.29 9.13
CA GLY A 189 6.48 1.68 9.07
C GLY A 189 5.54 1.93 7.89
N LEU A 190 4.49 2.70 8.15
CA LEU A 190 3.49 3.04 7.16
C LEU A 190 2.77 4.36 7.50
N ASP A 191 2.06 4.91 6.53
CA ASP A 191 1.22 6.09 6.73
C ASP A 191 -0.27 5.74 6.90
N CYS A 192 -1.10 6.78 7.07
CA CYS A 192 -2.51 6.61 7.41
C CYS A 192 -3.26 5.77 6.36
N SER A 193 -3.10 6.08 5.09
CA SER A 193 -3.78 5.37 4.00
C SER A 193 -3.13 4.05 3.68
N GLY A 194 -1.81 3.89 3.90
CA GLY A 194 -1.11 2.62 3.87
C GLY A 194 -1.65 1.62 4.91
N LEU A 195 -2.01 2.08 6.11
CA LEU A 195 -2.61 1.22 7.15
C LEU A 195 -3.92 0.59 6.65
N LEU A 196 -4.84 1.43 6.16
CA LEU A 196 -6.12 0.97 5.62
C LEU A 196 -5.91 0.06 4.42
N GLN A 197 -4.98 0.40 3.53
CA GLN A 197 -4.69 -0.37 2.34
C GLN A 197 -4.19 -1.79 2.68
N GLN A 198 -3.24 -1.91 3.61
CA GLN A 198 -2.69 -3.20 4.03
C GLN A 198 -3.73 -4.06 4.77
N ALA A 199 -4.55 -3.44 5.61
CA ALA A 199 -5.64 -4.12 6.32
C ALA A 199 -6.68 -4.71 5.34
N LEU A 200 -7.08 -3.93 4.34
CA LEU A 200 -8.04 -4.35 3.33
C LEU A 200 -7.47 -5.43 2.39
N TYR A 201 -6.22 -5.30 1.96
CA TYR A 201 -5.56 -6.34 1.17
C TYR A 201 -5.50 -7.69 1.89
N ALA A 202 -5.17 -7.70 3.18
CA ALA A 202 -5.13 -8.93 3.97
C ALA A 202 -6.50 -9.60 4.15
N SER A 203 -7.57 -8.82 3.93
CA SER A 203 -8.97 -9.24 4.04
C SER A 203 -9.63 -9.42 2.66
N GLY A 204 -8.85 -9.41 1.57
CA GLY A 204 -9.32 -9.70 0.22
C GLY A 204 -9.96 -8.53 -0.53
N TYR A 205 -9.86 -7.30 -0.03
CA TYR A 205 -10.45 -6.11 -0.65
C TYR A 205 -9.41 -5.24 -1.37
N GLY A 206 -9.77 -4.74 -2.56
CA GLY A 206 -8.98 -3.73 -3.25
C GLY A 206 -9.09 -2.36 -2.57
N CYS A 207 -7.97 -1.62 -2.49
CA CYS A 207 -7.93 -0.33 -1.83
C CYS A 207 -6.98 0.63 -2.58
N PRO A 208 -7.47 1.82 -3.03
CA PRO A 208 -6.61 2.87 -3.56
C PRO A 208 -5.55 3.32 -2.55
N ARG A 209 -4.46 3.91 -3.03
CA ARG A 209 -3.33 4.28 -2.17
C ARG A 209 -3.58 5.49 -1.27
N ASP A 210 -4.24 6.52 -1.78
CA ASP A 210 -4.35 7.80 -1.09
C ASP A 210 -5.70 7.99 -0.41
N SER A 211 -5.70 8.68 0.74
CA SER A 211 -6.91 8.86 1.56
C SER A 211 -8.05 9.53 0.80
N ASP A 212 -7.76 10.48 -0.10
CA ASP A 212 -8.77 11.17 -0.91
C ASP A 212 -9.41 10.25 -1.98
N MET A 213 -8.67 9.26 -2.46
CA MET A 213 -9.22 8.19 -3.30
C MET A 213 -9.99 7.17 -2.48
N GLN A 214 -9.47 6.80 -1.31
CA GLN A 214 -10.10 5.88 -0.36
C GLN A 214 -11.44 6.41 0.17
N MET A 215 -11.61 7.74 0.22
CA MET A 215 -12.90 8.39 0.53
C MET A 215 -14.04 8.01 -0.43
N LYS A 216 -13.78 7.30 -1.53
CA LYS A 216 -14.81 6.79 -2.45
C LYS A 216 -15.19 5.33 -2.19
N LEU A 217 -14.53 4.66 -1.24
CA LEU A 217 -14.85 3.29 -0.83
C LEU A 217 -16.15 3.25 -0.02
N GLY A 218 -16.84 2.12 -0.11
CA GLY A 218 -18.04 1.83 0.68
C GLY A 218 -19.18 2.82 0.45
N LEU A 219 -20.11 2.84 1.41
CA LEU A 219 -21.27 3.72 1.44
C LEU A 219 -21.00 4.98 2.27
N PRO A 220 -21.44 6.18 1.83
CA PRO A 220 -21.48 7.37 2.69
C PRO A 220 -22.28 7.12 3.95
N LEU A 221 -21.75 7.59 5.08
CA LEU A 221 -22.50 7.78 6.31
C LEU A 221 -22.74 9.27 6.56
N THR A 222 -23.95 9.60 7.01
CA THR A 222 -24.27 10.93 7.54
C THR A 222 -24.09 10.88 9.05
N ILE A 223 -22.99 11.46 9.53
CA ILE A 223 -22.66 11.54 10.95
C ILE A 223 -22.76 13.00 11.37
N GLU A 224 -23.53 13.27 12.42
CA GLU A 224 -23.67 14.60 13.00
C GLU A 224 -22.44 14.96 13.85
N ASN A 225 -22.37 16.21 14.31
CA ASN A 225 -21.23 16.71 15.09
C ASN A 225 -21.04 16.00 16.44
N ASP A 226 -22.02 15.22 16.90
CA ASP A 226 -21.90 14.42 18.13
C ASP A 226 -21.18 13.07 17.92
N LEU A 227 -20.77 12.77 16.68
CA LEU A 227 -20.00 11.59 16.27
C LEU A 227 -20.65 10.24 16.60
N LYS A 228 -21.96 10.22 16.86
CA LYS A 228 -22.69 8.98 17.15
C LYS A 228 -23.05 8.21 15.89
N GLY A 229 -23.31 6.91 16.06
CA GLY A 229 -23.73 6.01 14.98
C GLY A 229 -22.58 5.34 14.24
N LEU A 230 -21.33 5.63 14.64
CA LEU A 230 -20.15 4.94 14.19
C LEU A 230 -20.02 3.56 14.85
N GLN A 231 -19.42 2.63 14.13
CA GLN A 231 -19.15 1.27 14.59
C GLN A 231 -17.78 0.80 14.08
N ARG A 232 -17.31 -0.34 14.62
CA ARG A 232 -16.11 -1.03 14.16
C ARG A 232 -16.11 -1.20 12.63
N GLY A 233 -15.03 -0.80 11.99
CA GLY A 233 -14.84 -0.86 10.54
C GLY A 233 -15.32 0.37 9.78
N ASP A 234 -15.99 1.33 10.42
CA ASP A 234 -16.24 2.62 9.77
C ASP A 234 -14.94 3.38 9.55
N LEU A 235 -14.86 4.10 8.45
CA LEU A 235 -13.70 4.89 8.06
C LEU A 235 -14.00 6.36 8.32
N VAL A 236 -13.07 7.06 8.96
CA VAL A 236 -13.14 8.50 9.23
C VAL A 236 -12.07 9.20 8.42
N PHE A 237 -12.46 10.20 7.63
CA PHE A 237 -11.56 10.93 6.76
C PHE A 237 -11.46 12.40 7.16
N TRP A 238 -10.27 12.96 7.01
CA TRP A 238 -9.99 14.39 7.01
C TRP A 238 -9.28 14.74 5.71
N LYS A 239 -9.00 16.03 5.48
CA LYS A 239 -8.15 16.45 4.38
C LYS A 239 -6.74 15.85 4.55
N GLY A 240 -6.41 14.85 3.75
CA GLY A 240 -5.10 14.19 3.74
C GLY A 240 -4.87 13.18 4.87
N HIS A 241 -5.93 12.70 5.55
CA HIS A 241 -5.81 11.71 6.62
C HIS A 241 -6.99 10.74 6.65
N VAL A 242 -6.75 9.51 7.08
CA VAL A 242 -7.77 8.48 7.28
C VAL A 242 -7.53 7.72 8.59
N ALA A 243 -8.62 7.29 9.23
CA ALA A 243 -8.61 6.43 10.40
C ALA A 243 -9.69 5.35 10.28
N ILE A 244 -9.53 4.26 11.05
CA ILE A 244 -10.47 3.13 11.10
C ILE A 244 -11.07 3.09 12.50
N MET A 245 -12.39 3.06 12.63
CA MET A 245 -13.08 2.85 13.89
C MET A 245 -12.81 1.42 14.39
N VAL A 246 -12.33 1.27 15.63
CA VAL A 246 -12.13 -0.05 16.27
C VAL A 246 -13.33 -0.48 17.11
N ASP A 247 -14.12 0.50 17.56
CA ASP A 247 -15.40 0.36 18.25
C ASP A 247 -16.26 1.61 17.94
N ASP A 248 -17.24 1.96 18.79
CA ASP A 248 -18.12 3.11 18.61
C ASP A 248 -17.50 4.47 19.00
N ALA A 249 -16.34 4.47 19.67
CA ALA A 249 -15.72 5.67 20.23
C ALA A 249 -14.23 5.85 19.87
N HIS A 250 -13.53 4.78 19.50
CA HIS A 250 -12.08 4.78 19.28
C HIS A 250 -11.72 4.52 17.82
N ILE A 251 -10.62 5.12 17.39
CA ILE A 251 -10.00 4.89 16.10
C ILE A 251 -8.63 4.26 16.25
N VAL A 252 -8.21 3.48 15.24
CA VAL A 252 -6.82 3.14 14.96
C VAL A 252 -6.37 3.89 13.71
N HIS A 253 -5.19 4.51 13.78
CA HIS A 253 -4.59 5.20 12.63
C HIS A 253 -3.06 5.34 12.76
N ALA A 254 -2.35 5.38 11.63
CA ALA A 254 -0.97 5.85 11.60
C ALA A 254 -0.97 7.37 11.51
N ASN A 255 -0.35 8.08 12.45
CA ASN A 255 -0.47 9.54 12.49
C ASN A 255 0.85 10.26 12.86
N ALA A 256 0.97 11.49 12.36
CA ALA A 256 2.12 12.36 12.59
C ALA A 256 2.14 13.03 13.98
N HIS A 257 1.07 12.93 14.78
CA HIS A 257 1.05 13.42 16.15
C HIS A 257 1.84 12.50 17.08
N HIS A 258 1.53 11.20 17.03
CA HIS A 258 2.22 10.16 17.81
C HIS A 258 3.46 9.61 17.10
N MET A 259 3.64 9.92 15.80
CA MET A 259 4.66 9.36 14.92
C MET A 259 4.64 7.83 14.86
N LYS A 260 3.44 7.24 15.00
CA LYS A 260 3.19 5.79 14.98
C LYS A 260 1.73 5.47 14.72
N VAL A 261 1.43 4.18 14.57
CA VAL A 261 0.07 3.65 14.68
C VAL A 261 -0.37 3.66 16.14
N ALA A 262 -1.50 4.31 16.41
CA ALA A 262 -2.07 4.44 17.74
C ALA A 262 -3.58 4.19 17.73
N VAL A 263 -4.09 3.72 18.87
CA VAL A 263 -5.52 3.70 19.18
C VAL A 263 -5.83 4.84 20.13
N GLU A 264 -6.85 5.64 19.84
CA GLU A 264 -7.27 6.76 20.70
C GLU A 264 -8.76 7.10 20.52
N PRO A 265 -9.38 7.83 21.46
CA PRO A 265 -10.74 8.32 21.30
C PRO A 265 -10.87 9.23 20.07
N LEU A 266 -11.89 8.98 19.24
CA LEU A 266 -12.15 9.80 18.06
C LEU A 266 -12.37 11.28 18.43
N ALA A 267 -13.07 11.55 19.53
CA ALA A 267 -13.35 12.91 19.98
C ALA A 267 -12.06 13.71 20.29
N ASP A 268 -11.06 13.05 20.87
CA ASP A 268 -9.76 13.67 21.18
C ASP A 268 -8.98 13.95 19.89
N ALA A 269 -8.98 12.99 18.96
CA ALA A 269 -8.36 13.15 17.65
C ALA A 269 -9.00 14.28 16.85
N VAL A 270 -10.34 14.35 16.80
CA VAL A 270 -11.09 15.44 16.13
C VAL A 270 -10.72 16.78 16.73
N SER A 271 -10.79 16.92 18.06
CA SER A 271 -10.48 18.18 18.75
C SER A 271 -9.05 18.64 18.48
N ARG A 272 -8.09 17.71 18.50
CA ARG A 272 -6.68 18.01 18.24
C ARG A 272 -6.43 18.40 16.79
N ILE A 273 -6.97 17.65 15.83
CA ILE A 273 -6.76 17.88 14.39
C ILE A 273 -7.39 19.21 13.95
N ASP A 274 -8.57 19.54 14.49
CA ASP A 274 -9.23 20.83 14.28
C ASP A 274 -8.37 21.99 14.81
N ALA A 275 -7.84 21.86 16.04
CA ALA A 275 -6.95 22.85 16.64
C ALA A 275 -5.63 23.06 15.85
N CYS A 276 -5.17 22.05 15.11
CA CYS A 276 -4.02 22.15 14.20
C CYS A 276 -4.37 22.76 12.82
N GLY A 277 -5.63 23.15 12.58
CA GLY A 277 -6.07 23.83 11.36
C GLY A 277 -6.44 22.90 10.20
N SER A 278 -6.47 21.58 10.41
CA SER A 278 -6.92 20.61 9.39
C SER A 278 -8.44 20.45 9.34
N GLY A 279 -9.14 20.96 10.36
CA GLY A 279 -10.61 21.00 10.41
C GLY A 279 -11.25 19.71 10.93
N MET A 280 -12.59 19.71 10.89
CA MET A 280 -13.44 18.57 11.22
C MET A 280 -13.32 17.44 10.18
N PRO A 281 -13.72 16.19 10.53
CA PRO A 281 -13.83 15.10 9.56
C PRO A 281 -14.64 15.52 8.32
N THR A 282 -14.15 15.17 7.14
CA THR A 282 -14.73 15.54 5.85
C THR A 282 -15.63 14.45 5.27
N ALA A 283 -15.46 13.19 5.69
CA ALA A 283 -16.32 12.09 5.29
C ALA A 283 -16.26 10.92 6.27
N PHE A 284 -17.35 10.16 6.29
CA PHE A 284 -17.46 8.89 6.99
C PHE A 284 -17.95 7.82 6.00
N ARG A 285 -17.33 6.64 6.01
CA ARG A 285 -17.67 5.53 5.10
C ARG A 285 -17.83 4.21 5.84
N ARG A 286 -18.70 3.34 5.32
CA ARG A 286 -18.86 1.95 5.76
C ARG A 286 -18.68 1.01 4.57
N LEU A 287 -17.79 0.04 4.70
CA LEU A 287 -17.52 -0.97 3.66
C LEU A 287 -18.64 -2.01 3.58
#